data_AF-T0PEJ4-F1
#
_entry.id   AF-T0PEJ4-F1
#
_cell.length_a   1.000
_cell.length_b   1.000
_cell.length_c   1.000
_cell.angle_alpha   90.00
_cell.angle_beta   90.00
_cell.angle_gamma   90.00
#
_symmetry.space_group_name_H-M   'P 1'
#
loop_
_entity.id
_entity.type
_entity.pdbx_description
1 polymer ?
#
loop_
_entity_poly.entity_id
_entity_poly.type
_entity_poly.pdbx_seq_one_letter_code
_entity_poly.pdbx_strand_id
1 'polypeptide(L)'
;MVIITLKKLGYDLLAKICITHSCPTKSIYDIDDVVNKNCTDEEYKFVEDYFNKVEYNDYDKLIQLCDALALHNGFTLIEKRLIDVALRHGVNEYNVPKWKAFMELKNYFEEKMGKSIYSILPGVIENTFNL
;
A
#
# COMPACT_ATOMS: atom_id res chain seq x y z
N MET A 1 2.33 4.33 19.28
CA MET A 1 1.96 4.32 17.84
C MET A 1 2.41 5.61 17.15
N VAL A 2 3.23 5.52 16.10
CA VAL A 2 3.82 6.68 15.37
C VAL A 2 2.77 7.71 14.92
N ILE A 3 1.59 7.23 14.52
CA ILE A 3 0.46 8.04 14.04
C ILE A 3 0.00 9.06 15.09
N ILE A 4 -0.16 8.65 16.36
CA ILE A 4 -0.62 9.55 17.43
C ILE A 4 0.37 10.68 17.65
N THR A 5 1.67 10.37 17.59
CA THR A 5 2.74 11.37 17.71
C THR A 5 2.71 12.35 16.55
N LEU A 6 2.58 11.86 15.31
CA LEU A 6 2.51 12.72 14.11
C LEU A 6 1.31 13.67 14.16
N LYS A 7 0.13 13.18 14.59
CA LYS A 7 -1.06 14.03 14.76
C LYS A 7 -0.85 15.09 15.84
N LYS A 8 -0.24 14.74 16.98
CA LYS A 8 0.07 15.70 18.05
C LYS A 8 1.04 16.80 17.59
N LEU A 9 1.90 16.50 16.62
CA LEU A 9 2.84 17.44 16.03
C LEU A 9 2.25 18.23 14.84
N GLY A 10 0.98 18.01 14.48
CA GLY A 10 0.32 18.69 13.35
C GLY A 10 0.65 18.10 11.97
N TYR A 11 1.25 16.92 11.90
CA TYR A 11 1.58 16.25 10.63
C TYR A 11 0.45 15.34 10.14
N ASP A 12 -0.72 15.91 9.89
CA ASP A 12 -1.93 15.14 9.55
C ASP A 12 -1.78 14.30 8.27
N LEU A 13 -1.16 14.85 7.23
CA LEU A 13 -0.91 14.11 5.98
C LEU A 13 0.01 12.91 6.21
N LEU A 14 1.11 13.11 6.96
CA LEU A 14 2.04 12.01 7.24
C LEU A 14 1.38 10.95 8.12
N ALA A 15 0.62 11.38 9.13
CA ALA A 15 -0.13 10.47 9.98
C ALA A 15 -1.12 9.61 9.18
N LYS A 16 -1.79 10.21 8.19
CA LYS A 16 -2.66 9.50 7.24
C LYS A 16 -1.88 8.50 6.41
N ILE A 17 -0.82 8.94 5.74
CA ILE A 17 -0.04 8.05 4.87
C ILE A 17 0.57 6.87 5.66
N CYS A 18 1.05 7.11 6.88
CA CYS A 18 1.58 6.05 7.74
C CYS A 18 0.59 4.90 7.98
N ILE A 19 -0.72 5.15 7.99
CA ILE A 19 -1.74 4.11 8.16
C ILE A 19 -2.33 3.61 6.82
N THR A 20 -2.36 4.44 5.78
CA THR A 20 -3.06 4.11 4.53
C THR A 20 -2.16 3.61 3.38
N HIS A 21 -0.83 3.81 3.44
CA HIS A 21 0.06 3.56 2.30
C HIS A 21 0.03 2.12 1.78
N SER A 22 -0.10 1.12 2.65
CA SER A 22 -0.19 -0.29 2.23
C SER A 22 -1.62 -0.83 2.28
N CYS A 23 -2.64 0.05 2.28
CA CYS A 23 -4.04 -0.31 2.49
C CYS A 23 -4.97 0.10 1.33
N PRO A 24 -4.76 -0.46 0.11
CA PRO A 24 -5.48 -0.07 -1.09
C PRO A 24 -6.96 -0.49 -1.07
N THR A 25 -7.36 -1.50 -0.29
CA THR A 25 -8.76 -1.95 -0.22
C THR A 25 -9.62 -1.09 0.71
N LYS A 26 -9.01 -0.12 1.41
CA LYS A 26 -9.65 0.67 2.48
C LYS A 26 -10.22 -0.23 3.59
N SER A 27 -9.60 -1.39 3.81
CA SER A 27 -9.98 -2.35 4.84
C SER A 27 -8.91 -2.46 5.91
N ILE A 28 -9.33 -2.66 7.16
CA ILE A 28 -8.42 -2.99 8.26
C ILE A 28 -7.70 -4.32 8.02
N TYR A 29 -8.27 -5.21 7.20
CA TYR A 29 -7.68 -6.50 6.85
C TYR A 29 -6.48 -6.37 5.89
N ASP A 30 -6.18 -5.17 5.40
CA ASP A 30 -4.90 -4.91 4.72
C ASP A 30 -3.72 -4.83 5.70
N ILE A 31 -3.97 -4.71 7.00
CA ILE A 31 -2.94 -4.56 8.03
C ILE A 31 -2.58 -5.93 8.61
N ASP A 32 -1.33 -6.33 8.44
CA ASP A 32 -0.84 -7.64 8.89
C ASP A 32 -1.01 -7.85 10.40
N ASP A 33 -0.82 -6.81 11.22
CA ASP A 33 -1.01 -6.88 12.67
C ASP A 33 -2.47 -7.18 13.05
N VAL A 34 -3.43 -6.68 12.29
CA VAL A 34 -4.86 -6.97 12.50
C VAL A 34 -5.16 -8.41 12.13
N VAL A 35 -4.70 -8.85 10.96
CA VAL A 35 -4.93 -10.23 10.48
C VAL A 35 -4.29 -11.26 11.41
N ASN A 36 -3.08 -10.98 11.89
CA ASN A 36 -2.34 -11.88 12.77
C ASN A 36 -2.72 -11.74 14.26
N LYS A 37 -3.70 -10.89 14.60
CA LYS A 37 -4.14 -10.62 15.98
C LYS A 37 -3.00 -10.17 16.90
N ASN A 38 -2.07 -9.39 16.34
CA ASN A 38 -0.93 -8.82 17.04
C ASN A 38 -1.20 -7.41 17.60
N CYS A 39 -2.40 -6.87 17.42
CA CYS A 39 -2.83 -5.58 17.96
C CYS A 39 -3.72 -5.74 19.20
N THR A 40 -3.70 -4.73 20.07
CA THR A 40 -4.65 -4.61 21.19
C THR A 40 -6.06 -4.24 20.70
N ASP A 41 -7.08 -4.47 21.52
CA ASP A 41 -8.47 -4.07 21.22
C ASP A 41 -8.60 -2.55 20.98
N GLU A 42 -7.83 -1.75 21.71
CA GLU A 42 -7.79 -0.29 21.56
C GLU A 42 -7.22 0.12 20.20
N GLU A 43 -6.13 -0.53 19.76
CA GLU A 43 -5.52 -0.29 18.45
C GLU A 43 -6.44 -0.74 17.32
N TYR A 44 -7.06 -1.93 17.45
CA TYR A 44 -8.03 -2.42 16.48
C TYR A 44 -9.16 -1.41 16.29
N LYS A 45 -9.77 -0.96 17.38
CA LYS A 45 -10.89 0.00 17.34
C LYS A 45 -10.47 1.34 16.75
N PHE A 46 -9.27 1.83 17.11
CA PHE A 46 -8.73 3.06 16.53
C PHE A 46 -8.61 2.95 15.00
N VAL A 47 -8.06 1.83 14.51
CA VAL A 47 -7.85 1.59 13.08
C VAL A 47 -9.20 1.46 12.37
N GLU A 48 -10.14 0.69 12.92
CA GLU A 48 -11.50 0.53 12.39
C GLU A 48 -12.22 1.89 12.27
N ASP A 49 -12.23 2.68 13.34
CA ASP A 49 -12.82 4.03 13.35
C ASP A 49 -12.14 4.97 12.35
N TYR A 50 -10.85 4.77 12.10
CA TYR A 50 -10.09 5.57 11.14
C TYR A 50 -10.49 5.23 9.70
N PHE A 51 -10.51 3.94 9.33
CA PHE A 51 -10.86 3.48 7.98
C PHE A 51 -12.31 3.78 7.62
N ASN A 52 -13.22 3.82 8.61
CA ASN A 52 -14.60 4.24 8.43
C ASN A 52 -14.77 5.73 8.04
N LYS A 53 -13.76 6.58 8.28
CA LYS A 53 -13.83 8.03 8.07
C LYS A 53 -12.90 8.55 6.99
N VAL A 54 -11.83 7.82 6.70
CA VAL A 54 -10.80 8.27 5.76
C VAL A 54 -11.35 8.25 4.33
N GLU A 55 -10.98 9.23 3.51
CA GLU A 55 -11.23 9.21 2.07
C GLU A 55 -9.92 9.28 1.31
N TYR A 56 -9.82 8.54 0.20
CA TYR A 56 -8.63 8.48 -0.63
C TYR A 56 -8.75 9.41 -1.83
N ASN A 57 -7.87 10.39 -1.91
CA ASN A 57 -7.67 11.21 -3.09
C ASN A 57 -6.57 10.62 -3.99
N ASP A 58 -6.28 11.29 -5.10
CA ASP A 58 -5.27 10.82 -6.06
C ASP A 58 -3.86 10.75 -5.47
N TYR A 59 -3.53 11.60 -4.48
CA TYR A 59 -2.24 11.52 -3.79
C TYR A 59 -2.14 10.26 -2.93
N ASP A 60 -3.19 9.92 -2.17
CA ASP A 60 -3.21 8.69 -1.37
C ASP A 60 -3.06 7.45 -2.25
N LYS A 61 -3.83 7.40 -3.34
CA LYS A 61 -3.79 6.33 -4.34
C LYS A 61 -2.41 6.21 -4.99
N LEU A 62 -1.76 7.33 -5.27
CA LEU A 62 -0.42 7.34 -5.85
C LEU A 62 0.60 6.75 -4.88
N ILE A 63 0.56 7.15 -3.60
CA ILE A 63 1.45 6.59 -2.58
C ILE A 63 1.23 5.08 -2.41
N GLN A 64 -0.03 4.63 -2.44
CA GLN A 64 -0.36 3.21 -2.40
C GLN A 64 0.22 2.46 -3.61
N LEU A 65 0.07 3.01 -4.81
CA LEU A 65 0.68 2.44 -6.00
C LEU A 65 2.21 2.39 -5.87
N CYS A 66 2.86 3.43 -5.34
CA CYS A 66 4.31 3.46 -5.12
C CYS A 66 4.79 2.36 -4.15
N ASP A 67 4.04 2.05 -3.09
CA ASP A 67 4.37 0.96 -2.15
C ASP A 67 4.42 -0.42 -2.85
N ALA A 68 3.60 -0.58 -3.90
CA ALA A 68 3.55 -1.78 -4.73
C ALA A 68 4.51 -1.77 -5.92
N LEU A 69 5.21 -0.66 -6.22
CA LEU A 69 6.08 -0.52 -7.40
C LEU A 69 7.57 -0.57 -7.09
N ALA A 70 7.97 -0.66 -5.83
CA ALA A 70 9.38 -0.58 -5.45
C ALA A 70 9.80 -1.70 -4.50
N LEU A 71 10.99 -2.24 -4.76
CA LEU A 71 11.77 -3.03 -3.82
C LEU A 71 12.93 -2.17 -3.28
N HIS A 72 13.71 -2.74 -2.36
CA HIS A 72 14.86 -2.05 -1.77
C HIS A 72 15.93 -1.63 -2.80
N ASN A 73 15.96 -2.25 -3.99
CA ASN A 73 16.90 -1.97 -5.08
C ASN A 73 16.29 -1.11 -6.21
N GLY A 74 15.07 -0.63 -6.08
CA GLY A 74 14.43 0.29 -7.04
C GLY A 74 13.07 -0.21 -7.55
N PHE A 75 12.62 0.38 -8.66
CA PHE A 75 11.31 0.06 -9.24
C PHE A 75 11.27 -1.36 -9.81
N THR A 76 10.10 -1.98 -9.72
CA THR A 76 9.82 -3.34 -10.19
C THR A 76 8.37 -3.46 -10.67
N LEU A 77 8.04 -4.58 -11.33
CA LEU A 77 6.66 -5.02 -11.50
C LEU A 77 5.94 -5.21 -10.17
N ILE A 78 4.66 -4.84 -10.14
CA ILE A 78 3.76 -5.03 -8.99
C ILE A 78 3.73 -6.50 -8.58
N GLU A 79 3.60 -7.42 -9.53
CA GLU A 79 3.56 -8.86 -9.27
C GLU A 79 4.79 -9.35 -8.50
N LYS A 80 5.99 -8.90 -8.91
CA LYS A 80 7.25 -9.26 -8.23
C LYS A 80 7.29 -8.71 -6.81
N ARG A 81 6.84 -7.46 -6.61
CA ARG A 81 6.73 -6.85 -5.28
C ARG A 81 5.74 -7.59 -4.37
N LEU A 82 4.57 -7.96 -4.89
CA LEU A 82 3.53 -8.69 -4.13
C LEU A 82 4.00 -10.09 -3.72
N ILE A 83 4.70 -10.80 -4.62
CA ILE A 83 5.28 -12.12 -4.30
C ILE A 83 6.41 -11.98 -3.26
N ASP A 84 7.26 -10.95 -3.35
CA ASP A 84 8.28 -10.70 -2.31
C ASP A 84 7.66 -10.52 -0.91
N VAL A 85 6.56 -9.76 -0.80
CA VAL A 85 5.81 -9.61 0.46
C VAL A 85 5.29 -10.96 0.94
N ALA A 86 4.65 -11.71 0.03
CA ALA A 86 4.06 -13.01 0.35
C ALA A 86 5.09 -14.02 0.85
N LEU A 87 6.31 -14.01 0.31
CA LEU A 87 7.39 -14.91 0.75
C LEU A 87 7.89 -14.59 2.17
N ARG A 88 7.81 -13.33 2.60
CA ARG A 88 8.28 -12.90 3.92
C ARG A 88 7.22 -13.04 5.01
N HIS A 89 5.96 -12.78 4.66
CA HIS A 89 4.87 -12.67 5.62
C HIS A 89 3.79 -13.76 5.48
N GLY A 90 3.89 -14.60 4.46
CA GLY A 90 2.87 -15.59 4.12
C GLY A 90 1.72 -15.00 3.33
N VAL A 91 0.69 -15.84 3.10
CA VAL A 91 -0.53 -15.49 2.38
C VAL A 91 -1.74 -15.91 3.21
N ASN A 92 -2.75 -15.06 3.26
CA ASN A 92 -4.03 -15.21 3.93
C ASN A 92 -5.19 -14.90 2.95
N GLU A 93 -6.43 -15.07 3.43
CA GLU A 93 -7.65 -14.90 2.62
C GLU A 93 -7.87 -13.47 2.09
N TYR A 94 -7.24 -12.46 2.71
CA TYR A 94 -7.38 -11.05 2.34
C TYR A 94 -6.36 -10.60 1.29
N ASN A 95 -5.30 -11.38 1.02
CA ASN A 95 -4.26 -10.98 0.07
C ASN A 95 -4.76 -10.87 -1.36
N VAL A 96 -5.61 -11.79 -1.84
CA VAL A 96 -6.11 -11.73 -3.22
C VAL A 96 -6.93 -10.47 -3.49
N PRO A 97 -7.91 -10.08 -2.65
CA PRO A 97 -8.55 -8.77 -2.74
C PRO A 97 -7.57 -7.60 -2.73
N LYS A 98 -6.56 -7.63 -1.84
CA LYS A 98 -5.54 -6.58 -1.74
C LYS A 98 -4.70 -6.44 -3.01
N TRP A 99 -4.30 -7.56 -3.60
CA TRP A 99 -3.53 -7.58 -4.85
C TRP A 99 -4.35 -7.05 -6.03
N LYS A 100 -5.64 -7.40 -6.11
CA LYS A 100 -6.56 -6.84 -7.11
C LYS A 100 -6.66 -5.32 -6.97
N ALA A 101 -6.80 -4.80 -5.74
CA ALA A 101 -6.86 -3.37 -5.51
C ALA A 101 -5.57 -2.64 -5.96
N PHE A 102 -4.38 -3.23 -5.75
CA PHE A 102 -3.14 -2.66 -6.31
C PHE A 102 -3.12 -2.66 -7.85
N MET A 103 -3.63 -3.71 -8.50
CA MET A 103 -3.73 -3.76 -9.96
C MET A 103 -4.74 -2.73 -10.49
N GLU A 104 -5.86 -2.54 -9.79
CA GLU A 104 -6.84 -1.50 -10.10
C GLU A 104 -6.25 -0.10 -9.96
N LEU A 105 -5.43 0.16 -8.92
CA LEU A 105 -4.68 1.40 -8.78
C LEU A 105 -3.73 1.64 -9.96
N LYS A 106 -2.98 0.61 -10.38
CA LYS A 106 -2.13 0.71 -11.57
C LYS A 106 -2.96 1.10 -12.80
N ASN A 107 -4.05 0.39 -13.07
CA ASN A 107 -4.90 0.66 -14.22
C ASN A 107 -5.47 2.09 -14.17
N TYR A 108 -5.92 2.54 -12.99
CA TYR A 108 -6.43 3.89 -12.76
C TYR A 108 -5.42 4.98 -13.19
N PHE A 109 -4.14 4.83 -12.84
CA PHE A 109 -3.11 5.79 -13.23
C PHE A 109 -2.68 5.62 -14.69
N GLU A 110 -2.60 4.40 -15.21
CA GLU A 110 -2.28 4.15 -16.62
C GLU A 110 -3.33 4.74 -17.57
N GLU A 111 -4.61 4.64 -17.22
CA GLU A 111 -5.71 5.28 -17.96
C GLU A 111 -5.57 6.80 -17.99
N LYS A 112 -5.25 7.43 -16.85
CA LYS A 112 -4.99 8.87 -16.78
C LYS A 112 -3.76 9.31 -17.57
N MET A 113 -2.73 8.47 -17.60
CA MET A 113 -1.48 8.74 -18.29
C MET A 113 -1.53 8.44 -19.79
N GLY A 114 -2.47 7.60 -20.23
CA GLY A 114 -2.56 7.12 -21.61
C GLY A 114 -1.41 6.18 -22.02
N LYS A 115 -0.67 5.64 -21.04
CA LYS A 115 0.47 4.74 -21.27
C LYS A 115 0.77 3.92 -20.01
N SER A 116 1.55 2.86 -20.16
CA SER A 116 1.94 2.04 -19.01
C SER A 116 2.81 2.82 -18.02
N ILE A 117 2.59 2.59 -16.72
CA ILE A 117 3.39 3.17 -15.64
C ILE A 117 4.86 2.75 -15.79
N TYR A 118 5.11 1.51 -16.24
CA TYR A 118 6.45 0.98 -16.44
C TYR A 118 7.23 1.67 -17.56
N SER A 119 6.55 2.41 -18.45
CA SER A 119 7.22 3.20 -19.50
C SER A 119 7.96 4.43 -18.99
N ILE A 120 7.70 4.85 -17.74
CA ILE A 120 8.31 6.05 -17.14
C ILE A 120 9.17 5.74 -15.91
N LEU A 121 9.15 4.51 -15.41
CA LEU A 121 9.91 4.13 -14.22
C LEU A 121 11.36 3.77 -14.62
N PRO A 122 12.36 4.53 -14.17
CA PRO A 122 13.75 4.26 -14.52
C PRO A 122 14.23 2.96 -13.86
N GLY A 123 15.04 2.18 -14.59
CA GLY A 123 15.64 0.96 -14.05
C GLY A 123 14.67 -0.23 -13.89
N VAL A 124 13.39 -0.08 -14.25
CA VAL A 124 12.38 -1.12 -13.98
C VAL A 124 12.64 -2.41 -14.77
N ILE A 125 13.20 -2.30 -15.98
CA ILE A 125 13.49 -3.46 -16.84
C ILE A 125 14.68 -4.22 -16.26
N GLU A 126 15.77 -3.50 -15.99
CA GLU A 126 17.01 -4.00 -15.40
C GLU A 126 16.72 -4.66 -14.05
N ASN A 127 15.98 -4.00 -13.16
CA ASN A 127 15.62 -4.52 -11.84
C ASN A 127 14.65 -5.71 -11.89
N THR A 128 13.78 -5.78 -12.90
CA THR A 128 12.82 -6.87 -13.03
C THR A 128 13.50 -8.13 -13.57
N PHE A 129 14.26 -7.98 -14.65
CA PHE A 129 14.80 -9.09 -15.45
C PHE A 129 16.29 -9.38 -15.21
N ASN A 130 16.97 -8.59 -14.36
CA ASN A 130 18.41 -8.68 -14.11
C ASN A 130 19.24 -8.53 -15.41
N LEU A 131 18.83 -7.57 -16.26
CA LEU A 131 19.49 -7.22 -17.52
C LEU A 131 20.51 -6.09 -17.34
#